data_AF-B1YNJ5-F1
#
_entry.id   AF-B1YNJ5-F1
#
_cell.length_a   1.000
_cell.length_b   1.000
_cell.length_c   1.000
_cell.angle_alpha   90.00
_cell.angle_beta   90.00
_cell.angle_gamma   90.00
#
_symmetry.space_group_name_H-M   'P 1'
#
loop_
_entity.id
_entity.type
_entity.pdbx_description
1 polymer ?
#
loop_
_entity_poly.entity_id
_entity_poly.type
_entity_poly.pdbx_seq_one_letter_code
_entity_poly.pdbx_strand_id
1 'polypeptide(L)' 'MKWLADKAALFASALVLAGLAWAVLHFAGQWYFAIGTTLAVALLFIDNHRLRTRLRELGDKPRGR' A
#
# COMPACT_ATOMS: atom_id res chain seq x y z
N MET A 1 -17.00 22.34 7.90
CA MET A 1 -15.82 22.01 8.74
C MET A 1 -15.07 20.76 8.29
N LYS A 2 -15.69 19.77 7.60
CA LYS A 2 -15.01 18.52 7.15
C LYS A 2 -14.02 18.71 5.99
N TRP A 3 -14.24 19.71 5.12
CA TRP A 3 -13.40 19.93 3.93
C TRP A 3 -11.96 20.39 4.24
N LEU A 4 -11.79 21.22 5.28
CA LEU A 4 -10.46 21.66 5.74
C LEU A 4 -9.70 20.52 6.43
N ALA A 5 -10.40 19.66 7.17
CA ALA A 5 -9.82 18.47 7.78
C ALA A 5 -9.39 17.42 6.74
N ASP A 6 -10.20 17.19 5.70
CA ASP A 6 -9.82 16.32 4.57
C ASP A 6 -8.60 16.87 3.81
N LYS A 7 -8.54 18.18 3.61
CA LYS A 7 -7.38 18.82 2.96
C LYS A 7 -6.12 18.69 3.82
N ALA A 8 -6.23 18.90 5.13
CA ALA A 8 -5.12 18.71 6.06
C ALA A 8 -4.65 17.24 6.08
N ALA A 9 -5.58 16.29 6.03
CA ALA A 9 -5.27 14.87 5.94
C ALA A 9 -4.56 14.50 4.62
N LEU A 10 -4.98 15.10 3.50
CA LEU A 10 -4.31 14.94 2.21
C LEU A 10 -2.89 15.50 2.21
N PHE A 11 -2.70 16.70 2.78
CA PHE A 11 -1.37 17.30 2.91
C PHE A 11 -0.46 16.51 3.86
N ALA A 12 -0.99 16.03 4.98
CA ALA A 12 -0.25 15.17 5.91
C ALA A 12 0.16 13.86 5.23
N SER A 13 -0.74 13.24 4.47
CA SER A 13 -0.46 12.02 3.70
C SER A 13 0.61 12.26 2.63
N ALA A 14 0.54 13.39 1.93
CA ALA A 14 1.54 13.77 0.93
C ALA A 14 2.93 14.01 1.55
N LEU A 15 2.99 14.65 2.73
CA LEU A 15 4.22 14.85 3.50
C LEU A 15 4.84 13.52 3.95
N VAL A 16 4.02 12.58 4.41
CA VAL A 16 4.47 11.23 4.81
C VAL A 16 5.03 10.47 3.60
N LEU A 17 4.34 10.52 2.45
CA LEU A 17 4.80 9.87 1.21
C LEU A 17 6.08 10.51 0.67
N ALA A 18 6.20 11.83 0.73
CA ALA A 18 7.41 12.55 0.34
C ALA A 18 8.60 12.21 1.26
N GLY A 19 8.36 12.13 2.58
CA GLY A 19 9.36 11.72 3.56
C GLY A 19 9.80 10.27 3.36
N LEU A 20 8.87 9.36 3.06
CA LEU A 20 9.17 7.98 2.71
C LEU A 20 9.97 7.88 1.42
N ALA A 21 9.59 8.60 0.36
CA ALA A 21 10.30 8.61 -0.91
C ALA A 21 11.73 9.16 -0.75
N TRP A 22 11.89 10.22 0.04
CA TRP A 22 13.19 10.79 0.38
C TRP A 22 14.03 9.82 1.22
N ALA A 23 13.46 9.20 2.25
CA ALA A 23 14.16 8.23 3.09
C ALA A 23 14.62 7.00 2.28
N VAL A 24 13.78 6.52 1.36
CA VAL A 24 14.12 5.46 0.43
C VAL A 24 15.28 5.90 -0.47
N LEU A 25 15.25 7.08 -1.08
CA LEU A 25 16.34 7.56 -1.93
C LEU A 25 17.63 7.82 -1.16
N HIS A 26 17.53 8.33 0.07
CA HIS A 26 18.67 8.71 0.89
C HIS A 26 19.38 7.48 1.48
N PHE A 27 18.63 6.47 1.94
CA PHE A 27 19.19 5.20 2.44
C PHE A 27 19.45 4.15 1.34
N ALA A 28 18.95 4.38 0.11
CA ALA A 28 19.20 3.52 -1.05
C ALA A 28 20.67 3.38 -1.45
N GLY A 29 21.58 4.24 -0.97
CA GLY A 29 23.01 4.05 -1.24
C GLY A 29 23.58 2.70 -0.78
N GLN A 30 23.03 2.10 0.29
CA GLN A 30 23.46 0.77 0.76
C GLN A 30 22.32 -0.26 0.93
N TRP A 31 21.07 0.17 1.13
CA TRP A 31 19.97 -0.72 1.48
C TRP A 31 18.87 -0.84 0.42
N TYR A 32 19.08 -0.30 -0.79
CA TYR A 32 18.10 -0.29 -1.88
C TYR A 32 17.49 -1.67 -2.13
N PHE A 33 18.33 -2.71 -2.16
CA PHE A 33 17.89 -4.07 -2.43
C PHE A 33 17.04 -4.65 -1.30
N ALA A 34 17.45 -4.45 -0.04
CA ALA A 34 16.73 -4.96 1.13
C ALA A 34 15.37 -4.27 1.32
N ILE A 35 15.34 -2.95 1.16
CA ILE A 35 14.10 -2.17 1.27
C ILE A 35 13.17 -2.49 0.10
N GLY A 36 13.69 -2.51 -1.13
CA GLY A 36 12.90 -2.86 -2.32
C GLY A 36 12.31 -4.26 -2.24
N THR A 37 13.09 -5.24 -1.76
CA THR A 37 12.61 -6.62 -1.57
C THR A 37 11.53 -6.68 -0.49
N THR A 38 11.74 -6.03 0.65
CA THR A 38 10.75 -6.00 1.74
C THR A 38 9.43 -5.35 1.28
N LEU A 39 9.53 -4.25 0.52
CA LEU A 39 8.37 -3.57 -0.04
C LEU A 39 7.64 -4.47 -1.04
N ALA A 40 8.38 -5.11 -1.96
CA ALA A 40 7.81 -6.04 -2.94
C ALA A 40 7.09 -7.21 -2.26
N VAL A 41 7.68 -7.80 -1.21
CA VAL A 41 7.04 -8.86 -0.41
C VAL A 41 5.77 -8.36 0.27
N ALA A 42 5.81 -7.16 0.87
CA ALA A 42 4.64 -6.58 1.51
C ALA A 42 3.50 -6.31 0.51
N LEU A 43 3.80 -5.74 -0.67
CA LEU A 43 2.81 -5.55 -1.74
C LEU A 43 2.24 -6.89 -2.22
N LEU A 44 3.09 -7.89 -2.47
CA LEU A 44 2.66 -9.23 -2.84
C LEU A 44 1.73 -9.84 -1.79
N PHE A 45 2.00 -9.63 -0.50
CA PHE A 45 1.17 -10.14 0.57
C PHE A 45 -0.21 -9.48 0.60
N ILE A 46 -0.26 -8.16 0.39
CA ILE A 46 -1.51 -7.39 0.28
C ILE A 46 -2.31 -7.85 -0.93
N ASP A 47 -1.68 -7.97 -2.09
CA ASP A 47 -2.33 -8.42 -3.32
C ASP A 47 -2.84 -9.85 -3.19
N ASN A 48 -2.06 -10.75 -2.60
CA ASN A 48 -2.47 -12.12 -2.33
C ASN A 48 -3.64 -12.17 -1.35
N HIS A 49 -3.62 -11.36 -0.29
CA HIS A 49 -4.76 -11.27 0.63
C HIS A 49 -6.02 -10.75 -0.08
N ARG A 50 -5.88 -9.70 -0.90
CA ARG A 50 -6.97 -9.14 -1.70
C ARG A 50 -7.53 -10.17 -2.68
N LEU A 51 -6.67 -10.93 -3.36
CA LEU A 51 -7.05 -12.03 -4.26
C LEU A 51 -7.76 -13.15 -3.50
N ARG A 52 -7.29 -13.53 -2.31
CA ARG A 52 -7.97 -14.53 -1.46
C ARG A 52 -9.33 -14.06 -1.00
N THR A 53 -9.49 -12.79 -0.62
CA THR A 53 -10.79 -12.21 -0.28
C THR A 53 -11.73 -12.25 -1.48
N ARG A 54 -11.25 -11.87 -2.68
CA ARG A 54 -12.03 -11.96 -3.93
C ARG A 54 -12.41 -13.39 -4.27
N LEU A 55 -11.52 -14.36 -4.10
CA LEU A 55 -11.81 -15.78 -4.33
C LEU A 55 -12.85 -16.31 -3.36
N ARG A 56 -12.83 -15.89 -2.09
CA ARG A 56 -13.87 -16.23 -1.12
C ARG A 56 -15.22 -15.62 -1.51
N GLU A 57 -15.25 -14.34 -1.90
CA GLU A 57 -16.46 -13.68 -2.40
C GLU A 57 -17.03 -14.35 -3.66
N LEU A 58 -16.18 -14.86 -4.55
CA LEU A 58 -16.60 -15.63 -5.74
C LEU A 58 -17.02 -17.06 -5.41
N GLY A 59 -16.41 -17.70 -4.41
CA GLY A 59 -16.75 -19.05 -3.96
C GLY A 59 -18.05 -19.12 -3.15
N ASP A 60 -18.36 -18.07 -2.39
CA ASP A 60 -19.63 -17.89 -1.67
C ASP A 60 -20.78 -17.44 -2.57
N LYS A 61 -20.50 -17.00 -3.80
CA LYS A 61 -21.54 -16.86 -4.82
C LYS A 61 -21.96 -18.27 -5.25
N PRO A 62 -23.20 -18.72 -4.96
CA PRO A 62 -23.68 -19.95 -5.55
C PRO A 62 -23.58 -19.75 -7.06
N ARG A 63 -22.88 -20.67 -7.71
CA ARG A 63 -22.67 -20.68 -9.16
C ARG A 63 -24.06 -20.71 -9.79
N GLY A 64 -24.56 -19.52 -10.12
CA GLY A 64 -25.89 -19.31 -10.64
C GLY A 64 -25.94 -19.87 -12.04
N ARG A 65 -26.55 -21.04 -12.13
CA ARG A 65 -26.89 -21.83 -13.33
C ARG A 65 -25.79 -22.73 -13.90
#